data_AF-A0A1T1CRK4-F1
#
_entry.id   AF-A0A1T1CRK4-F1
#
_cell.length_a   1.000
_cell.length_b   1.000
_cell.length_c   1.000
_cell.angle_alpha   90.00
_cell.angle_beta   90.00
_cell.angle_gamma   90.00
#
_symmetry.space_group_name_H-M   'P 1'
#
loop_
_entity.id
_entity.type
_entity.pdbx_description
1 polymer ?
#
loop_
_entity_poly.entity_id
_entity_poly.type
_entity_poly.pdbx_seq_one_letter_code
_entity_poly.pdbx_strand_id
1 'polypeptide(L)'
;MSPLRVGVAGPVGSGKTALVEVLCKRLRQRLHMAVVTNDIYTREDAEFLLRSGALPSERIRGVETGGCPHTAIREDCSINLVAVEELEESEPGLDLVLVESGGDNLAASFSPELVDLCIYVIDVAAGDKIPRKGGPGITRSDLLVINKIDLAPHVGASLAVMERI
;
A
#
# COMPACT_ATOMS: atom_id res chain seq x y z
N MET A 1 -9.54 16.11 -14.66
CA MET A 1 -9.10 14.71 -14.81
C MET A 1 -9.21 14.08 -13.43
N SER A 2 -9.59 12.81 -13.34
CA SER A 2 -9.54 12.06 -12.08
C SER A 2 -8.06 11.76 -11.76
N PRO A 3 -7.63 11.80 -10.49
CA PRO A 3 -6.25 11.46 -10.12
C PRO A 3 -5.95 10.00 -10.44
N LEU A 4 -4.67 9.68 -10.68
CA LEU A 4 -4.23 8.29 -10.71
C LEU A 4 -4.38 7.69 -9.30
N ARG A 5 -5.02 6.53 -9.18
CA ARG A 5 -5.18 5.80 -7.91
C ARG A 5 -4.21 4.62 -7.89
N VAL A 6 -3.29 4.60 -6.94
CA VAL A 6 -2.28 3.53 -6.83
C VAL A 6 -2.44 2.80 -5.50
N GLY A 7 -2.74 1.52 -5.57
CA GLY A 7 -2.82 0.62 -4.42
C GLY A 7 -1.43 0.18 -3.96
N VAL A 8 -1.19 0.15 -2.65
CA VAL A 8 -0.01 -0.45 -2.03
C VAL A 8 -0.46 -1.55 -1.09
N ALA A 9 -0.27 -2.81 -1.49
CA ALA A 9 -0.70 -3.99 -0.74
C ALA A 9 0.47 -4.89 -0.36
N GLY A 10 0.23 -5.82 0.57
CA GLY A 10 1.24 -6.78 1.00
C GLY A 10 1.07 -7.27 2.43
N PRO A 11 1.92 -8.23 2.86
CA PRO A 11 1.89 -8.77 4.21
C PRO A 11 2.04 -7.75 5.33
N VAL A 12 1.54 -8.12 6.51
CA VAL A 12 1.77 -7.37 7.75
C VAL A 12 3.28 -7.18 7.93
N GLY A 13 3.70 -5.94 8.12
CA GLY A 13 5.09 -5.58 8.35
C GLY A 13 6.01 -5.63 7.13
N SER A 14 5.52 -5.84 5.90
CA SER A 14 6.39 -5.88 4.71
C SER A 14 7.04 -4.53 4.35
N GLY A 15 6.53 -3.43 4.91
CA GLY A 15 7.06 -2.07 4.74
C GLY A 15 6.25 -1.18 3.79
N LYS A 16 4.94 -1.42 3.68
CA LYS A 16 3.98 -0.62 2.88
C LYS A 16 3.98 0.85 3.30
N THR A 17 3.71 1.16 4.58
CA THR A 17 3.74 2.52 5.14
C THR A 17 5.07 3.23 4.89
N ALA A 18 6.19 2.51 5.03
CA ALA A 18 7.53 3.07 4.76
C ALA A 18 7.72 3.41 3.27
N LEU A 19 7.21 2.58 2.36
CA LEU A 19 7.21 2.88 0.93
C LEU A 19 6.33 4.11 0.63
N VAL A 20 5.12 4.16 1.19
CA VAL A 20 4.19 5.30 1.04
C VAL A 20 4.82 6.59 1.54
N GLU A 21 5.44 6.58 2.72
CA GLU A 21 6.15 7.73 3.29
C GLU A 21 7.22 8.26 2.34
N VAL A 22 8.08 7.37 1.81
CA VAL A 22 9.16 7.74 0.90
C VAL A 22 8.59 8.29 -0.40
N LEU A 23 7.57 7.67 -0.98
CA LEU A 23 6.91 8.16 -2.20
C LEU A 23 6.33 9.56 -1.98
N CYS A 24 5.59 9.77 -0.89
CA CYS A 24 5.07 11.08 -0.51
C CYS A 24 6.18 12.12 -0.41
N LYS A 25 7.23 11.86 0.36
CA LYS A 25 8.32 12.83 0.56
C LYS A 25 9.08 13.14 -0.73
N ARG A 26 9.22 12.17 -1.64
CA ARG A 26 9.93 12.33 -2.92
C ARG A 26 9.08 13.01 -4.00
N LEU A 27 7.78 12.82 -3.99
CA LEU A 27 6.89 13.25 -5.08
C LEU A 27 6.04 14.47 -4.76
N ARG A 28 5.76 14.78 -3.49
CA ARG A 28 4.88 15.89 -3.07
C ARG A 28 5.26 17.30 -3.55
N GLN A 29 6.50 17.50 -4.01
CA GLN A 29 6.95 18.77 -4.59
C GLN A 29 6.64 18.89 -6.08
N ARG A 30 6.23 17.78 -6.72
CA ARG A 30 6.01 17.65 -8.16
C ARG A 30 4.59 17.21 -8.50
N LEU A 31 3.95 16.46 -7.61
CA LEU A 31 2.60 15.95 -7.74
C LEU A 31 1.78 16.45 -6.56
N HIS A 32 0.57 16.91 -6.85
CA HIS A 32 -0.45 17.11 -5.85
C HIS A 32 -1.01 15.73 -5.47
N MET A 33 -0.75 15.29 -4.24
CA MET A 33 -1.04 13.92 -3.84
C MET A 33 -1.70 13.79 -2.47
N ALA A 34 -2.47 12.72 -2.30
CA ALA A 34 -3.13 12.34 -1.06
C ALA A 34 -2.93 10.84 -0.76
N VAL A 35 -3.22 10.44 0.48
CA VAL A 35 -3.08 9.06 0.95
C VAL A 35 -4.33 8.63 1.72
N VAL A 36 -4.85 7.46 1.40
CA VAL A 36 -5.76 6.68 2.22
C VAL A 36 -4.99 5.50 2.81
N THR A 37 -4.99 5.34 4.13
CA THR A 37 -4.38 4.18 4.81
C THR A 37 -5.43 3.34 5.48
N ASN A 38 -5.30 2.03 5.42
CA ASN A 38 -6.24 1.09 6.02
C ASN A 38 -5.61 0.34 7.19
N ASP A 39 -6.31 0.34 8.31
CA ASP A 39 -6.00 -0.47 9.47
C ASP A 39 -7.28 -1.13 9.97
N ILE A 40 -7.16 -2.26 10.68
CA ILE A 40 -8.36 -2.99 11.12
C ILE A 40 -9.03 -2.29 12.31
N TYR A 41 -8.22 -1.85 13.28
CA TYR A 41 -8.70 -1.36 14.59
C TYR A 41 -8.08 -0.04 15.02
N THR A 42 -7.24 0.57 14.18
CA THR A 42 -6.39 1.70 14.53
C THR A 42 -6.30 2.69 13.38
N ARG A 43 -5.63 3.82 13.63
CA ARG A 43 -5.22 4.78 12.59
C ARG A 43 -3.71 4.96 12.60
N GLU A 44 -2.97 3.94 13.03
CA GLU A 44 -1.54 4.02 13.35
C GLU A 44 -0.73 4.42 12.11
N ASP A 45 -1.05 3.85 10.95
CA ASP A 45 -0.37 4.18 9.69
C ASP A 45 -0.63 5.64 9.25
N ALA A 46 -1.86 6.13 9.37
CA ALA A 46 -2.18 7.53 9.10
C ALA A 46 -1.43 8.46 10.05
N GLU A 47 -1.44 8.17 11.36
CA GLU A 47 -0.73 8.95 12.36
C GLU A 47 0.79 8.91 12.15
N PHE A 48 1.35 7.78 11.74
CA PHE A 48 2.75 7.66 11.37
C PHE A 48 3.10 8.59 10.20
N LEU A 49 2.28 8.62 9.14
CA LEU A 49 2.49 9.51 8.00
C LEU A 49 2.39 10.98 8.39
N LEU A 50 1.48 11.34 9.29
CA LEU A 50 1.37 12.69 9.84
C LEU A 50 2.60 13.07 10.66
N ARG A 51 3.02 12.23 11.61
CA ARG A 51 4.19 12.47 12.48
C ARG A 51 5.49 12.56 11.68
N SER A 52 5.63 11.75 10.63
CA SER A 52 6.79 11.78 9.74
C SER A 52 6.82 13.01 8.83
N GLY A 53 5.73 13.77 8.78
CA GLY A 53 5.54 14.90 7.87
C GLY A 53 5.56 14.46 6.42
N ALA A 54 4.92 13.33 6.08
CA ALA A 54 4.83 12.83 4.72
C ALA A 54 4.05 13.79 3.82
N LEU A 55 2.86 14.21 4.26
CA LEU A 55 1.98 15.19 3.60
C LEU A 55 1.30 16.08 4.67
N PRO A 56 0.70 17.21 4.26
CA PRO A 56 -0.22 17.95 5.12
C PRO A 56 -1.40 17.09 5.59
N SER A 57 -1.96 17.40 6.76
CA SER A 57 -2.97 16.57 7.41
C SER A 57 -4.26 16.40 6.62
N GLU A 58 -4.65 17.44 5.91
CA GLU A 58 -5.81 17.50 5.05
C GLU A 58 -5.74 16.49 3.89
N ARG A 59 -4.54 15.99 3.55
CA ARG A 59 -4.30 15.03 2.47
C ARG A 59 -4.07 13.58 2.92
N ILE A 60 -4.24 13.30 4.20
CA ILE A 60 -4.11 11.95 4.76
C ILE A 60 -5.46 11.55 5.37
N ARG A 61 -5.96 10.36 5.00
CA ARG A 61 -7.17 9.77 5.57
C ARG A 61 -6.84 8.37 6.08
N GLY A 62 -7.03 8.14 7.38
CA GLY A 62 -6.99 6.80 7.95
C GLY A 62 -8.38 6.19 8.00
N VAL A 63 -8.54 5.00 7.42
CA VAL A 63 -9.77 4.20 7.37
C VAL A 63 -9.63 2.99 8.29
N GLU A 64 -10.51 2.89 9.28
CA GLU A 64 -10.66 1.70 10.12
C GLU A 64 -11.63 0.73 9.43
N THR A 65 -11.13 -0.44 8.99
CA THR A 65 -11.92 -1.37 8.18
C THR A 65 -12.86 -2.24 9.01
N GLY A 66 -12.58 -2.43 10.30
CA GLY A 66 -13.38 -3.25 11.22
C GLY A 66 -13.36 -4.77 10.96
N GLY A 67 -12.67 -5.22 9.90
CA GLY A 67 -12.63 -6.62 9.46
C GLY A 67 -11.47 -6.92 8.51
N CYS A 68 -11.53 -8.06 7.82
CA CYS A 68 -10.45 -8.53 6.95
C CYS A 68 -10.03 -7.46 5.91
N PRO A 69 -8.74 -7.10 5.82
CA PRO A 69 -8.29 -6.05 4.91
C PRO A 69 -8.67 -6.29 3.44
N HIS A 70 -8.59 -7.53 2.95
CA HIS A 70 -8.99 -7.86 1.58
C HIS A 70 -10.44 -7.50 1.25
N THR A 71 -11.36 -7.49 2.21
CA THR A 71 -12.74 -7.09 1.97
C THR A 71 -12.80 -5.59 1.62
N ALA A 72 -12.17 -4.75 2.44
CA ALA A 72 -12.16 -3.30 2.28
C ALA A 72 -11.47 -2.81 0.99
N ILE A 73 -10.61 -3.63 0.37
CA ILE A 73 -9.92 -3.26 -0.87
C ILE A 73 -10.44 -3.98 -2.12
N ARG A 74 -11.31 -4.99 -1.97
CA ARG A 74 -11.74 -5.84 -3.09
C ARG A 74 -13.21 -6.20 -3.10
N GLU A 75 -13.70 -6.87 -2.06
CA GLU A 75 -15.07 -7.42 -2.05
C GLU A 75 -16.12 -6.35 -1.77
N ASP A 76 -15.79 -5.43 -0.86
CA ASP A 76 -16.58 -4.25 -0.56
C ASP A 76 -15.61 -3.09 -0.33
N CYS A 77 -15.25 -2.41 -1.42
CA CYS A 77 -14.34 -1.27 -1.38
C CYS A 77 -15.03 0.07 -1.15
N SER A 78 -16.33 0.07 -0.81
CA SER A 78 -17.14 1.28 -0.64
C SER A 78 -16.52 2.29 0.34
N ILE A 79 -16.02 1.81 1.49
CA ILE A 79 -15.40 2.68 2.50
C ILE A 79 -14.17 3.43 1.98
N ASN A 80 -13.37 2.77 1.12
CA ASN A 80 -12.21 3.41 0.51
C ASN A 80 -12.59 4.29 -0.66
N LEU A 81 -13.58 3.91 -1.46
CA LEU A 81 -14.11 4.76 -2.53
C LEU A 81 -14.62 6.09 -1.96
N VAL A 82 -15.41 6.05 -0.88
CA VAL A 82 -15.87 7.26 -0.18
C VAL A 82 -14.69 8.09 0.33
N ALA A 83 -13.70 7.46 0.98
CA ALA A 83 -12.53 8.20 1.48
C ALA A 83 -11.70 8.86 0.36
N VAL A 84 -11.60 8.22 -0.80
CA VAL A 84 -10.94 8.78 -1.99
C VAL A 84 -11.76 9.93 -2.57
N GLU A 85 -13.07 9.77 -2.71
CA GLU A 85 -14.00 10.81 -3.20
C GLU A 85 -13.94 12.05 -2.31
N GLU A 86 -13.99 11.89 -0.98
CA GLU A 86 -13.87 13.01 -0.03
C GLU A 86 -12.54 13.77 -0.17
N LEU A 87 -11.45 13.07 -0.48
CA LEU A 87 -10.14 13.70 -0.76
C LEU A 87 -10.15 14.43 -2.10
N GLU A 88 -10.73 13.84 -3.14
CA GLU A 88 -10.86 14.46 -4.47
C GLU A 88 -11.71 15.73 -4.43
N GLU A 89 -12.76 15.75 -3.60
CA GLU A 89 -13.61 16.92 -3.39
C GLU A 89 -12.93 18.01 -2.55
N SER A 90 -12.25 17.62 -1.47
CA SER A 90 -11.62 18.59 -0.54
C SER A 90 -10.30 19.16 -1.05
N GLU A 91 -9.58 18.44 -1.92
CA GLU A 91 -8.32 18.88 -2.54
C GLU A 91 -8.44 18.88 -4.07
N PRO A 92 -9.06 19.92 -4.68
CA PRO A 92 -9.21 19.98 -6.13
C PRO A 92 -7.87 19.91 -6.87
N GLY A 93 -7.83 19.09 -7.93
CA GLY A 93 -6.65 18.96 -8.78
C GLY A 93 -5.58 18.03 -8.23
N LEU A 94 -5.96 17.00 -7.46
CA LEU A 94 -5.05 15.88 -7.16
C LEU A 94 -4.56 15.22 -8.45
N ASP A 95 -3.26 14.92 -8.50
CA ASP A 95 -2.62 14.13 -9.55
C ASP A 95 -2.58 12.65 -9.18
N LEU A 96 -2.46 12.33 -7.89
CA LEU A 96 -2.21 10.98 -7.38
C LEU A 96 -2.87 10.75 -6.01
N VAL A 97 -3.55 9.62 -5.86
CA VAL A 97 -4.01 9.11 -4.56
C VAL A 97 -3.38 7.74 -4.31
N LEU A 98 -2.63 7.61 -3.21
CA LEU A 98 -2.13 6.32 -2.74
C LEU A 98 -3.18 5.69 -1.82
N VAL A 99 -3.47 4.40 -2.02
CA VAL A 99 -4.34 3.61 -1.15
C VAL A 99 -3.52 2.47 -0.55
N GLU A 100 -3.15 2.59 0.72
CA GLU A 100 -2.44 1.53 1.44
C GLU A 100 -3.44 0.53 2.04
N SER A 101 -3.30 -0.75 1.69
CA SER A 101 -4.10 -1.80 2.34
C SER A 101 -3.66 -2.05 3.78
N GLY A 102 -4.56 -2.56 4.61
CA GLY A 102 -4.16 -3.27 5.82
C GLY A 102 -3.24 -4.45 5.46
N GLY A 103 -2.35 -4.85 6.38
CA GLY A 103 -1.50 -6.01 6.15
C GLY A 103 -2.32 -7.31 6.08
N ASP A 104 -2.12 -8.10 5.03
CA ASP A 104 -2.92 -9.31 4.79
C ASP A 104 -2.08 -10.43 4.15
N ASN A 105 -2.66 -11.61 3.98
CA ASN A 105 -2.00 -12.76 3.38
C ASN A 105 -1.77 -12.60 1.86
N LEU A 106 -1.10 -13.58 1.25
CA LEU A 106 -0.69 -13.55 -0.16
C LEU A 106 -1.86 -13.51 -1.17
N ALA A 107 -3.10 -13.73 -0.71
CA ALA A 107 -4.30 -13.65 -1.54
C ALA A 107 -4.88 -12.23 -1.70
N ALA A 108 -4.34 -11.24 -0.99
CA ALA A 108 -4.80 -9.87 -1.07
C ALA A 108 -4.46 -9.24 -2.43
N SER A 109 -5.45 -8.58 -3.03
CA SER A 109 -5.36 -7.85 -4.28
C SER A 109 -6.43 -6.77 -4.29
N PHE A 110 -6.16 -5.64 -4.93
CA PHE A 110 -7.15 -4.56 -5.05
C PHE A 110 -8.24 -4.88 -6.08
N SER A 111 -9.43 -4.31 -5.90
CA SER A 111 -10.44 -4.19 -6.96
C SER A 111 -9.98 -3.17 -8.00
N PRO A 112 -10.15 -3.45 -9.31
CA PRO A 112 -9.97 -2.45 -10.36
C PRO A 112 -10.90 -1.23 -10.25
N GLU A 113 -11.99 -1.34 -9.47
CA GLU A 113 -12.86 -0.20 -9.19
C GLU A 113 -12.22 0.79 -8.22
N LEU A 114 -11.30 0.33 -7.36
CA LEU A 114 -10.67 1.16 -6.33
C LEU A 114 -9.36 1.80 -6.81
N VAL A 115 -8.52 1.05 -7.54
CA VAL A 115 -7.19 1.51 -7.96
C VAL A 115 -6.91 1.19 -9.42
N ASP A 116 -6.14 2.06 -10.08
CA ASP A 116 -5.70 1.89 -11.46
C ASP A 116 -4.45 1.00 -11.57
N LEU A 117 -3.55 1.10 -10.59
CA LEU A 117 -2.30 0.33 -10.52
C LEU A 117 -2.08 -0.23 -9.11
N CYS A 118 -1.41 -1.37 -9.02
CA CYS A 118 -1.11 -2.04 -7.76
C CYS A 118 0.40 -2.29 -7.61
N ILE A 119 0.95 -1.77 -6.52
CA ILE A 119 2.27 -2.14 -6.00
C ILE A 119 2.06 -3.18 -4.90
N TYR A 120 2.69 -4.35 -5.02
CA TYR A 120 2.67 -5.38 -3.99
C TYR A 120 4.03 -5.46 -3.30
N VAL A 121 4.05 -5.35 -1.97
CA VAL A 121 5.27 -5.30 -1.17
C VAL A 121 5.37 -6.57 -0.34
N ILE A 122 6.41 -7.37 -0.60
CA ILE A 122 6.85 -8.47 0.26
C ILE A 122 8.20 -8.12 0.87
N ASP A 123 8.65 -8.86 1.89
CA ASP A 123 9.96 -8.64 2.48
C ASP A 123 10.77 -9.93 2.66
N VAL A 124 12.09 -9.77 2.63
CA VAL A 124 13.04 -10.88 2.72
C VAL A 124 12.94 -11.63 4.05
N ALA A 125 12.60 -10.95 5.15
CA ALA A 125 12.47 -11.57 6.46
C ALA A 125 11.30 -12.57 6.55
N ALA A 126 10.31 -12.49 5.65
CA ALA A 126 9.25 -13.49 5.53
C ALA A 126 9.72 -14.80 4.86
N GLY A 127 10.93 -14.81 4.30
CA GLY A 127 11.62 -15.97 3.74
C GLY A 127 11.70 -15.98 2.22
N ASP A 128 12.80 -16.51 1.69
CA ASP A 128 13.11 -16.53 0.24
C ASP A 128 12.20 -17.39 -0.64
N LYS A 129 11.32 -18.18 -0.02
CA LYS A 129 10.30 -18.99 -0.68
C LYS A 129 8.98 -18.25 -0.91
N ILE A 130 8.82 -17.04 -0.36
CA ILE A 130 7.58 -16.27 -0.49
C ILE A 130 7.18 -16.05 -1.96
N PRO A 131 8.08 -15.62 -2.88
CA PRO A 131 7.71 -15.47 -4.30
C PRO A 131 7.12 -16.76 -4.91
N ARG A 132 7.72 -17.91 -4.62
CA ARG A 132 7.26 -19.22 -5.14
C ARG A 132 5.94 -19.71 -4.51
N LYS A 133 5.50 -19.14 -3.40
CA LYS A 133 4.16 -19.41 -2.87
C LYS A 133 3.06 -18.76 -3.73
N GLY A 134 3.42 -17.85 -4.63
CA GLY A 134 2.50 -17.22 -5.56
C GLY A 134 1.44 -16.37 -4.86
N GLY A 135 0.27 -16.29 -5.48
CA GLY A 135 -0.81 -15.39 -5.06
C GLY A 135 -0.99 -14.24 -6.05
N PRO A 136 -2.19 -13.64 -6.12
CA PRO A 136 -2.50 -12.57 -7.06
C PRO A 136 -1.57 -11.36 -6.88
N GLY A 137 -1.19 -11.01 -5.65
CA GLY A 137 -0.24 -9.93 -5.40
C GLY A 137 1.13 -10.16 -6.06
N ILE A 138 1.70 -11.37 -5.92
CA ILE A 138 3.01 -11.69 -6.49
C ILE A 138 2.96 -11.86 -8.01
N THR A 139 1.88 -12.45 -8.53
CA THR A 139 1.81 -12.87 -9.95
C THR A 139 1.10 -11.88 -10.86
N ARG A 140 0.37 -10.91 -10.32
CA ARG A 140 -0.50 -10.01 -11.09
C ARG A 140 -0.41 -8.53 -10.70
N SER A 141 0.39 -8.15 -9.71
CA SER A 141 0.65 -6.73 -9.45
C SER A 141 1.38 -6.08 -10.62
N ASP A 142 1.12 -4.80 -10.87
CA ASP A 142 1.86 -4.01 -11.86
C ASP A 142 3.33 -3.81 -11.45
N LEU A 143 3.60 -3.79 -10.14
CA LEU A 143 4.95 -3.75 -9.58
C LEU A 143 5.07 -4.60 -8.30
N LEU A 144 5.95 -5.59 -8.31
CA LEU A 144 6.34 -6.34 -7.11
C LEU A 144 7.60 -5.73 -6.49
N VAL A 145 7.52 -5.38 -5.21
CA VAL A 145 8.65 -4.89 -4.40
C VAL A 145 9.08 -5.97 -3.42
N ILE A 146 10.36 -6.34 -3.48
CA ILE A 146 11.02 -7.21 -2.50
C ILE A 146 11.84 -6.34 -1.55
N ASN A 147 11.27 -6.04 -0.39
CA ASN A 147 11.80 -5.10 0.58
C ASN A 147 12.76 -5.77 1.59
N LYS A 148 13.51 -4.94 2.33
CA LYS A 148 14.42 -5.34 3.41
C LYS A 148 15.53 -6.31 2.99
N ILE A 149 16.09 -6.08 1.81
CA ILE A 149 17.14 -6.94 1.22
C ILE A 149 18.40 -7.03 2.08
N ASP A 150 18.65 -6.01 2.90
CA ASP A 150 19.71 -5.94 3.90
C ASP A 150 19.54 -7.01 5.00
N LEU A 151 18.34 -7.53 5.23
CA LEU A 151 18.08 -8.57 6.21
C LEU A 151 18.39 -9.99 5.72
N ALA A 152 18.64 -10.17 4.41
CA ALA A 152 18.93 -11.48 3.81
C ALA A 152 19.96 -12.34 4.58
N PRO A 153 21.16 -11.83 4.94
CA PRO A 153 22.15 -12.62 5.67
C PRO A 153 21.72 -13.01 7.09
N HIS A 154 20.76 -12.30 7.68
CA HIS A 154 20.30 -12.53 9.05
C HIS A 154 19.20 -13.60 9.14
N VAL A 155 18.51 -13.88 8.03
CA VAL A 155 17.41 -14.87 7.98
C VAL A 155 17.71 -16.05 7.06
N GLY A 156 18.93 -16.12 6.52
CA GLY A 156 19.34 -17.19 5.59
C GLY A 156 18.60 -17.16 4.25
N ALA A 157 18.14 -15.98 3.82
CA ALA A 157 17.42 -15.81 2.57
C ALA A 157 18.38 -15.49 1.42
N SER A 158 18.06 -15.95 0.21
CA SER A 158 18.80 -15.63 -1.01
C SER A 158 17.96 -14.83 -1.99
N LEU A 159 18.43 -13.64 -2.38
CA LEU A 159 17.76 -12.81 -3.40
C LEU A 159 17.68 -13.52 -4.76
N ALA A 160 18.73 -14.24 -5.15
CA ALA A 160 18.74 -15.05 -6.38
C ALA A 160 17.72 -16.21 -6.36
N VAL A 161 17.29 -16.65 -5.18
CA VAL A 161 16.19 -17.62 -5.02
C VAL A 161 14.84 -16.91 -5.10
N MET A 162 14.74 -15.67 -4.62
CA MET A 162 13.53 -14.86 -4.67
C MET A 162 13.21 -14.31 -6.07
N GLU A 163 14.23 -14.06 -6.90
CA GLU A 163 14.07 -13.66 -8.31
C GLU A 163 13.39 -14.75 -9.17
N ARG A 164 13.30 -15.98 -8.66
CA ARG A 164 12.61 -17.10 -9.32
C ARG A 164 11.12 -17.06 -8.94
N ILE A 165 10.33 -16.39 -9.76
CA ILE A 165 8.86 -16.30 -9.67
C ILE A 165 8.22 -17.40 -10.52
#